data_AF-A0A7C8NDY7-F1
#
_entry.id   AF-A0A7C8NDY7-F1
#
_cell.length_a   1.000
_cell.length_b   1.000
_cell.length_c   1.000
_cell.angle_alpha   90.00
_cell.angle_beta   90.00
_cell.angle_gamma   90.00
#
_symmetry.space_group_name_H-M   'P 1'
#
loop_
_entity.id
_entity.type
_entity.pdbx_description
1 polymer ?
#
loop_
_entity_poly.entity_id
_entity_poly.type
_entity_poly.pdbx_seq_one_letter_code
_entity_poly.pdbx_strand_id
1 'polypeptide(L)'
;MTSIDDFKGHIFELYSTPGLTLTDIIAKIEREHNVTATRAVYKNRLKKWGFKRNTSRSEVLTTLREQEDETKIQTFRDPARYEVSNYIKGSFEGKRWKVKDNQSIINSSPNQDTEVQVLTTFLTDIETGCSNFAMGNGYNGGLYWRKAFDNIEHLVRGDYHDHLLNIVITINDLKERGYSSVAELLKSYASQLGRHKQPSEGHIRALIYRELGNASLDQMPHLEEIIIACFVELFERYLGDYCYNSFVMHMNMARRRLRLGDWVDLTDVLPALSVLDHKFAVSDRRPLDVIRVRVETLFKRKKYLEVIEHSRSLVERAELIGTQDDPWQRHYFSIKGFYYMGMSLFSLEKYEEAHIILSKCFDLIEKFYTVQHNFALFDSEKVEIVERLYQRSQSGLGDAGRWGAEKEKSQEAISSIDNTVELLEELQIERSENDIVL
;
A
#
# COMPACT_ATOMS: atom_id res chain seq x y z
N MET A 1 -13.74 -36.98 -2.38
CA MET A 1 -12.82 -37.56 -1.38
C MET A 1 -11.95 -36.44 -0.89
N THR A 2 -11.99 -36.14 0.40
CA THR A 2 -11.11 -35.15 1.04
C THR A 2 -9.67 -35.66 1.01
N SER A 3 -8.74 -34.82 0.55
CA SER A 3 -7.32 -35.15 0.48
C SER A 3 -6.66 -34.92 1.84
N ILE A 4 -5.63 -35.70 2.16
CA ILE A 4 -4.77 -35.42 3.33
C ILE A 4 -4.11 -34.03 3.26
N ASP A 5 -3.91 -33.51 2.04
CA ASP A 5 -3.34 -32.18 1.82
C ASP A 5 -4.28 -31.05 2.31
N ASP A 6 -5.60 -31.30 2.37
CA ASP A 6 -6.60 -30.33 2.85
C ASP A 6 -6.48 -30.06 4.35
N PHE A 7 -5.80 -30.95 5.09
CA PHE A 7 -5.63 -30.88 6.55
C PHE A 7 -4.19 -30.55 6.98
N LYS A 8 -3.37 -30.02 6.07
CA LYS A 8 -1.95 -29.70 6.30
C LYS A 8 -1.73 -28.90 7.59
N GLY A 9 -2.51 -27.84 7.81
CA GLY A 9 -2.42 -26.98 8.99
C GLY A 9 -2.75 -27.71 10.30
N HIS A 10 -3.84 -28.48 10.32
CA HIS A 10 -4.25 -29.23 11.52
C HIS A 10 -3.27 -30.36 11.85
N ILE A 11 -2.77 -31.09 10.84
CA ILE A 11 -1.74 -32.12 11.03
C ILE A 11 -0.47 -31.51 11.65
N PHE A 12 -0.11 -30.29 11.25
CA PHE A 12 1.06 -29.59 11.80
C PHE A 12 0.88 -29.22 13.28
N GLU A 13 -0.28 -28.69 13.67
CA GLU A 13 -0.57 -28.36 15.07
C GLU A 13 -0.43 -29.58 15.98
N LEU A 14 -0.97 -30.72 15.54
CA LEU A 14 -0.85 -31.99 16.25
C LEU A 14 0.60 -32.51 16.27
N TYR A 15 1.34 -32.37 15.17
CA TYR A 15 2.73 -32.81 15.08
C TYR A 15 3.70 -31.98 15.93
N SER A 16 3.36 -30.72 16.18
CA SER A 16 4.12 -29.81 17.05
C SER A 16 3.75 -29.94 18.52
N THR A 17 2.68 -30.66 18.85
CA THR A 17 2.24 -30.85 20.24
C THR A 17 3.16 -31.86 20.96
N PRO A 18 3.83 -31.47 22.06
CA PRO A 18 4.67 -32.38 22.84
C PRO A 18 3.89 -33.61 23.30
N GLY A 19 4.51 -34.78 23.21
CA GLY A 19 3.93 -36.04 23.70
C GLY A 19 3.01 -36.79 22.71
N LEU A 20 2.56 -36.16 21.61
CA LEU A 20 1.82 -36.89 20.58
C LEU A 20 2.78 -37.68 19.67
N THR A 21 2.46 -38.96 19.45
CA THR A 21 3.14 -39.78 18.44
C THR A 21 2.46 -39.66 17.09
N LEU A 22 3.17 -39.96 16.00
CA LEU A 22 2.57 -39.96 14.66
C LEU A 22 1.35 -40.88 14.56
N THR A 23 1.33 -41.98 15.32
CA THR A 23 0.19 -42.90 15.37
C THR A 23 -1.04 -42.23 15.98
N ASP A 24 -0.86 -41.44 17.04
CA ASP A 24 -1.95 -40.71 17.71
C ASP A 24 -2.53 -39.63 16.79
N ILE A 25 -1.65 -38.95 16.05
CA ILE A 25 -2.03 -37.93 15.07
C ILE A 25 -2.87 -38.55 13.95
N ILE A 26 -2.42 -39.69 13.39
CA ILE A 26 -3.18 -40.40 12.35
C ILE A 26 -4.56 -40.80 12.87
N ALA A 27 -4.61 -41.41 14.06
CA ALA A 27 -5.87 -41.84 14.66
C ALA A 27 -6.81 -40.66 14.95
N LYS A 28 -6.27 -39.49 15.30
CA LYS A 28 -7.07 -38.27 15.52
C LYS A 28 -7.62 -37.71 14.20
N ILE A 29 -6.78 -37.61 13.17
CA ILE A 29 -7.22 -37.11 11.85
C ILE A 29 -8.23 -38.06 11.20
N GLU A 30 -8.03 -39.37 11.31
CA GLU A 30 -8.96 -40.38 10.82
C GLU A 30 -10.32 -40.26 11.52
N ARG A 31 -10.32 -40.10 12.85
CA ARG A 31 -11.55 -39.96 13.64
C ARG A 31 -12.31 -38.67 13.35
N GLU A 32 -11.61 -37.55 13.18
CA GLU A 32 -12.23 -36.23 13.06
C GLU A 32 -12.61 -35.88 11.61
N HIS A 33 -11.80 -36.30 10.63
CA HIS A 33 -11.95 -35.90 9.23
C HIS A 33 -12.28 -37.05 8.28
N ASN A 34 -12.40 -38.28 8.81
CA ASN A 34 -12.66 -39.50 8.06
C ASN A 34 -11.65 -39.74 6.92
N VAL A 35 -10.39 -39.36 7.17
CA VAL A 35 -9.26 -39.53 6.23
C VAL A 35 -8.38 -40.68 6.70
N THR A 36 -8.48 -41.81 6.01
CA THR A 36 -7.58 -42.96 6.19
C THR A 36 -6.33 -42.83 5.31
N ALA A 37 -5.15 -42.73 5.93
CA ALA A 37 -3.88 -42.81 5.22
C ALA A 37 -2.82 -43.55 6.03
N THR A 38 -1.91 -44.25 5.34
CA THR A 38 -0.89 -45.05 6.01
C THR A 38 0.17 -44.16 6.67
N ARG A 39 0.85 -44.69 7.70
CA ARG A 39 1.96 -44.00 8.36
C ARG A 39 3.07 -43.54 7.39
N ALA A 40 3.29 -44.30 6.32
CA ALA A 40 4.25 -43.95 5.26
C ALA A 40 3.81 -42.70 4.48
N VAL A 41 2.51 -42.56 4.18
CA VAL A 41 1.95 -41.37 3.52
C VAL A 41 2.18 -40.14 4.40
N TYR A 42 1.85 -40.20 5.69
CA TYR A 42 2.10 -39.07 6.60
C TYR A 42 3.58 -38.71 6.69
N LYS A 43 4.49 -39.68 6.83
CA LYS A 43 5.93 -39.39 6.86
C LYS A 43 6.41 -38.71 5.58
N ASN A 44 5.96 -39.20 4.42
CA ASN A 44 6.31 -38.60 3.14
C ASN A 44 5.74 -37.19 3.00
N ARG A 45 4.51 -36.95 3.48
CA ARG A 45 3.88 -35.62 3.48
C ARG A 45 4.57 -34.65 4.40
N LEU A 46 4.85 -35.02 5.65
CA LEU A 46 5.62 -34.21 6.59
C LEU A 46 7.01 -33.85 6.03
N LYS A 47 7.69 -34.81 5.39
CA LYS A 47 8.97 -34.57 4.71
C LYS A 47 8.81 -33.62 3.52
N LYS A 48 7.78 -33.82 2.68
CA LYS A 48 7.47 -32.95 1.53
C LYS A 48 7.12 -31.52 1.96
N TRP A 49 6.42 -31.37 3.08
CA TRP A 49 6.04 -30.07 3.65
C TRP A 49 7.16 -29.41 4.45
N GLY A 50 8.33 -30.05 4.57
CA GLY A 50 9.49 -29.50 5.28
C GLY A 50 9.37 -29.50 6.82
N PHE A 51 8.37 -30.18 7.39
CA PHE A 51 8.15 -30.15 8.84
C PHE A 51 9.18 -31.04 9.56
N LYS A 52 10.03 -30.42 10.39
CA LYS A 52 10.90 -31.15 11.34
C LYS A 52 10.25 -31.17 12.71
N ARG A 53 10.52 -32.23 13.48
CA ARG A 53 10.07 -32.30 14.87
C ARG A 53 10.81 -31.20 15.64
N ASN A 54 10.08 -30.33 16.34
CA ASN A 54 10.57 -29.12 17.02
C ASN A 54 10.86 -27.89 16.13
N THR A 55 10.41 -27.85 14.88
CA THR A 55 10.40 -26.58 14.11
C THR A 55 9.45 -25.60 14.79
N SER A 56 9.87 -24.35 14.95
CA SER A 56 9.03 -23.34 15.60
C SER A 56 7.78 -23.06 14.75
N ARG A 57 6.69 -22.60 15.38
CA ARG A 57 5.47 -22.24 14.65
C ARG A 57 5.73 -21.16 13.59
N SER A 58 6.63 -20.21 13.86
CA SER A 58 6.99 -19.17 12.89
C SER A 58 7.75 -19.74 11.70
N GLU A 59 8.76 -20.59 11.93
CA GLU A 59 9.54 -21.23 10.86
C GLU A 59 8.66 -22.05 9.91
N VAL A 60 7.67 -22.77 10.45
CA VAL A 60 6.74 -23.53 9.60
C VAL A 60 5.78 -22.61 8.86
N LEU A 61 5.27 -21.55 9.47
CA LEU A 61 4.45 -20.57 8.73
C LEU A 61 5.26 -19.95 7.59
N THR A 62 6.55 -19.68 7.79
CA THR A 62 7.45 -19.23 6.73
C THR A 62 7.59 -20.29 5.62
N THR A 63 7.89 -21.54 5.94
CA THR A 63 8.01 -22.61 4.93
C THR A 63 6.68 -22.89 4.21
N LEU A 64 5.55 -22.79 4.91
CA LEU A 64 4.22 -22.94 4.31
C LEU A 64 3.92 -21.83 3.31
N ARG A 65 4.24 -20.58 3.67
CA ARG A 65 4.14 -19.42 2.79
C ARG A 65 5.08 -19.56 1.60
N GLU A 66 6.34 -19.92 1.83
CA GLU A 66 7.31 -20.19 0.76
C GLU A 66 6.82 -21.25 -0.21
N GLN A 67 6.21 -22.34 0.27
CA GLN A 67 5.65 -23.39 -0.58
C GLN A 67 4.37 -22.97 -1.31
N GLU A 68 3.48 -22.20 -0.67
CA GLU A 68 2.30 -21.64 -1.33
C GLU A 68 2.69 -20.62 -2.39
N ASP A 69 3.69 -19.80 -2.10
CA ASP A 69 4.29 -18.85 -3.03
C ASP A 69 4.96 -19.62 -4.17
N GLU A 70 5.78 -20.64 -3.92
CA GLU A 70 6.39 -21.49 -4.95
C GLU A 70 5.32 -22.17 -5.83
N THR A 71 4.22 -22.65 -5.26
CA THR A 71 3.16 -23.31 -6.02
C THR A 71 2.38 -22.32 -6.89
N LYS A 72 2.13 -21.09 -6.38
CA LYS A 72 1.52 -19.98 -7.15
C LYS A 72 2.47 -19.47 -8.25
N ILE A 73 3.76 -19.35 -7.93
CA ILE A 73 4.85 -19.03 -8.85
C ILE A 73 4.97 -20.09 -9.95
N GLN A 74 4.74 -21.38 -9.65
CA GLN A 74 4.82 -22.44 -10.67
C GLN A 74 3.67 -22.37 -11.71
N THR A 75 2.50 -21.83 -11.33
CA THR A 75 1.36 -21.61 -12.24
C THR A 75 1.50 -20.38 -13.12
N PHE A 76 2.24 -19.36 -12.68
CA PHE A 76 2.74 -18.26 -13.51
C PHE A 76 4.16 -18.58 -13.95
N ARG A 77 4.32 -19.51 -14.90
CA ARG A 77 5.63 -19.79 -15.50
C ARG A 77 6.31 -18.47 -15.90
N ASP A 78 7.61 -18.41 -15.68
CA ASP A 78 8.61 -17.34 -15.92
C ASP A 78 8.39 -16.31 -17.05
N PRO A 79 7.66 -16.55 -18.16
CA PRO A 79 7.33 -15.53 -19.16
C PRO A 79 6.88 -14.18 -18.64
N ALA A 80 5.88 -14.10 -17.74
CA ALA A 80 5.39 -12.79 -17.27
C ALA A 80 6.48 -12.01 -16.52
N ARG A 81 7.24 -12.69 -15.65
CA ARG A 81 8.37 -12.08 -14.92
C ARG A 81 9.47 -11.64 -15.89
N TYR A 82 9.80 -12.46 -16.88
CA TYR A 82 10.77 -12.11 -17.91
C TYR A 82 10.32 -10.89 -18.73
N GLU A 83 9.06 -10.86 -19.13
CA GLU A 83 8.49 -9.78 -19.93
C GLU A 83 8.46 -8.48 -19.15
N VAL A 84 7.93 -8.50 -17.92
CA VAL A 84 7.93 -7.36 -17.00
C VAL A 84 9.34 -6.87 -16.72
N SER A 85 10.27 -7.78 -16.41
CA SER A 85 11.67 -7.42 -16.18
C SER A 85 12.27 -6.69 -17.39
N ASN A 86 12.02 -7.17 -18.60
CA ASN A 86 12.53 -6.52 -19.82
C ASN A 86 11.85 -5.18 -20.12
N TYR A 87 10.55 -5.05 -19.85
CA TYR A 87 9.84 -3.78 -19.96
C TYR A 87 10.47 -2.73 -19.05
N ILE A 88 10.62 -3.08 -17.78
CA ILE A 88 11.18 -2.20 -16.78
C ILE A 88 12.65 -1.90 -17.15
N LYS A 89 13.47 -2.91 -17.47
CA LYS A 89 14.87 -2.74 -17.89
C LYS A 89 15.03 -1.76 -19.05
N GLY A 90 14.12 -1.75 -20.02
CA GLY A 90 14.15 -0.77 -21.12
C GLY A 90 14.17 0.68 -20.62
N SER A 91 13.39 0.97 -19.58
CA SER A 91 13.39 2.27 -18.90
C SER A 91 14.73 2.55 -18.17
N PHE A 92 15.40 1.51 -17.65
CA PHE A 92 16.69 1.65 -16.98
C PHE A 92 17.88 1.83 -17.93
N GLU A 93 17.94 1.02 -18.98
CA GLU A 93 19.05 0.94 -19.94
C GLU A 93 19.17 2.20 -20.81
N GLY A 94 18.10 3.01 -20.88
CA GLY A 94 18.16 4.36 -21.44
C GLY A 94 19.15 5.30 -20.76
N LYS A 95 19.72 4.92 -19.59
CA LYS A 95 20.69 5.70 -18.78
C LYS A 95 20.19 7.11 -18.41
N ARG A 96 18.88 7.29 -18.34
CA ARG A 96 18.27 8.58 -18.00
C ARG A 96 18.02 8.62 -16.50
N TRP A 97 19.08 8.88 -15.75
CA TRP A 97 19.06 9.05 -14.30
C TRP A 97 19.52 10.45 -13.95
N LYS A 98 18.90 11.06 -12.95
CA LYS A 98 19.40 12.32 -12.36
C LYS A 98 19.62 12.07 -10.88
N VAL A 99 20.81 12.41 -10.37
CA VAL A 99 21.01 12.44 -8.93
C VAL A 99 20.55 13.81 -8.43
N LYS A 100 19.61 13.82 -7.49
CA LYS A 100 19.13 15.01 -6.79
C LYS A 100 19.16 14.72 -5.30
N ASP A 101 19.75 15.62 -4.51
CA ASP A 101 19.79 15.52 -3.04
C ASP A 101 20.32 14.18 -2.50
N ASN A 102 21.41 13.68 -3.13
CA ASN A 102 22.00 12.36 -2.88
C ASN A 102 21.09 11.15 -3.18
N GLN A 103 20.01 11.37 -3.91
CA GLN A 103 19.09 10.32 -4.35
C GLN A 103 19.10 10.21 -5.87
N SER A 104 19.17 8.98 -6.37
CA SER A 104 19.03 8.72 -7.80
C SER A 104 17.55 8.75 -8.18
N ILE A 105 17.13 9.84 -8.81
CA ILE A 105 15.81 10.01 -9.42
C ILE A 105 15.84 9.44 -10.83
N ILE A 106 14.73 8.80 -11.18
CA ILE A 106 14.53 8.07 -12.42
C ILE A 106 13.89 9.00 -13.43
N ASN A 107 14.53 9.16 -14.60
CA ASN A 107 13.98 9.88 -15.72
C ASN A 107 13.71 8.88 -16.86
N SER A 108 12.77 7.96 -16.65
CA SER A 108 12.52 6.84 -17.56
C SER A 108 12.02 7.25 -18.97
N SER A 109 11.60 8.50 -19.17
CA SER A 109 10.99 8.99 -20.41
C SER A 109 11.38 10.43 -20.75
N PRO A 110 11.60 10.79 -22.04
CA PRO A 110 11.86 12.18 -22.42
C PRO A 110 10.69 13.11 -22.11
N ASN A 111 9.48 12.56 -22.00
CA ASN A 111 8.23 13.27 -21.72
C ASN A 111 7.73 13.00 -20.31
N GLN A 112 8.60 12.59 -19.38
CA GLN A 112 8.22 12.12 -18.05
C GLN A 112 7.27 13.10 -17.33
N ASP A 113 7.54 14.41 -17.35
CA ASP A 113 6.69 15.37 -16.64
C ASP A 113 5.24 15.37 -17.17
N THR A 114 5.07 15.27 -18.48
CA THR A 114 3.75 15.13 -19.12
C THR A 114 3.13 13.79 -18.79
N GLU A 115 3.89 12.70 -18.86
CA GLU A 115 3.42 11.35 -18.56
C GLU A 115 2.98 11.20 -17.09
N VAL A 116 3.74 11.78 -16.14
CA VAL A 116 3.39 11.88 -14.71
C VAL A 116 2.11 12.69 -14.52
N GLN A 117 1.94 13.80 -15.25
CA GLN A 117 0.71 14.58 -15.19
C GLN A 117 -0.50 13.77 -15.68
N VAL A 118 -0.39 13.09 -16.82
CA VAL A 118 -1.46 12.22 -17.35
C VAL A 118 -1.77 11.09 -16.37
N LEU A 119 -0.75 10.46 -15.79
CA LEU A 119 -0.92 9.42 -14.79
C LEU A 119 -1.68 9.96 -13.57
N THR A 120 -1.28 11.12 -13.07
CA THR A 120 -1.94 11.79 -11.92
C THR A 120 -3.41 12.09 -12.22
N THR A 121 -3.73 12.60 -13.41
CA THR A 121 -5.11 12.88 -13.83
C THR A 121 -5.92 11.58 -13.94
N PHE A 122 -5.38 10.54 -14.56
CA PHE A 122 -6.02 9.23 -14.64
C PHE A 122 -6.41 8.70 -13.26
N LEU A 123 -5.43 8.71 -12.36
CA LEU A 123 -5.53 8.24 -10.99
C LEU A 123 -6.53 9.05 -10.15
N THR A 124 -6.51 10.37 -10.31
CA THR A 124 -7.47 11.32 -9.73
C THR A 124 -8.90 11.05 -10.19
N ASP A 125 -9.11 10.88 -11.50
CA ASP A 125 -10.41 10.65 -12.09
C ASP A 125 -11.01 9.29 -11.66
N ILE A 126 -10.17 8.26 -11.49
CA ILE A 126 -10.61 6.97 -10.94
C ILE A 126 -11.13 7.14 -9.51
N GLU A 127 -10.36 7.79 -8.63
CA GLU A 127 -10.73 7.98 -7.23
C GLU A 127 -11.97 8.84 -7.07
N THR A 128 -12.04 9.94 -7.82
CA THR A 128 -13.22 10.82 -7.88
C THR A 128 -14.46 10.04 -8.34
N GLY A 129 -14.29 9.16 -9.34
CA GLY A 129 -15.34 8.29 -9.82
C GLY A 129 -15.85 7.32 -8.73
N CYS A 130 -14.93 6.63 -8.05
CA CYS A 130 -15.24 5.74 -6.93
C CYS A 130 -15.99 6.47 -5.80
N SER A 131 -15.53 7.66 -5.43
CA SER A 131 -16.14 8.50 -4.39
C SER A 131 -17.57 8.91 -4.75
N ASN A 132 -17.81 9.33 -6.00
CA ASN A 132 -19.15 9.67 -6.46
C ASN A 132 -20.11 8.47 -6.45
N PHE A 133 -19.65 7.28 -6.83
CA PHE A 133 -20.46 6.06 -6.72
C PHE A 133 -20.78 5.70 -5.27
N ALA A 134 -19.81 5.81 -4.36
CA ALA A 134 -20.02 5.58 -2.93
C ALA A 134 -21.07 6.53 -2.32
N MET A 135 -21.16 7.76 -2.84
CA MET A 135 -22.17 8.77 -2.46
C MET A 135 -23.52 8.60 -3.18
N GLY A 136 -23.68 7.59 -4.06
CA GLY A 136 -24.90 7.38 -4.84
C GLY A 136 -25.05 8.26 -6.09
N ASN A 137 -24.02 9.06 -6.42
CA ASN A 137 -24.00 9.90 -7.62
C ASN A 137 -23.38 9.17 -8.82
N GLY A 138 -24.08 8.14 -9.30
CA GLY A 138 -23.56 7.27 -10.37
C GLY A 138 -23.32 7.98 -11.71
N TYR A 139 -24.06 9.05 -12.02
CA TYR A 139 -23.86 9.82 -13.25
C TYR A 139 -22.50 10.53 -13.27
N ASN A 140 -22.18 11.28 -12.21
CA ASN A 140 -20.87 11.93 -12.09
C ASN A 140 -19.77 10.89 -11.97
N GLY A 141 -19.98 9.81 -11.20
CA GLY A 141 -19.03 8.71 -11.09
C GLY A 141 -18.63 8.14 -12.46
N GLY A 142 -19.62 7.85 -13.31
CA GLY A 142 -19.39 7.38 -14.68
C GLY A 142 -18.82 8.43 -15.63
N LEU A 143 -18.96 9.73 -15.36
CA LEU A 143 -18.28 10.79 -16.12
C LEU A 143 -16.79 10.81 -15.82
N TYR A 144 -16.39 10.77 -14.54
CA TYR A 144 -14.96 10.75 -14.18
C TYR A 144 -14.27 9.47 -14.64
N TRP A 145 -14.90 8.30 -14.51
CA TRP A 145 -14.32 7.07 -15.07
C TRP A 145 -14.14 7.14 -16.58
N ARG A 146 -15.03 7.79 -17.34
CA ARG A 146 -14.81 8.00 -18.78
C ARG A 146 -13.57 8.86 -19.05
N LYS A 147 -13.40 9.97 -18.33
CA LYS A 147 -12.19 10.81 -18.43
C LYS A 147 -10.91 10.02 -18.11
N ALA A 148 -10.96 9.19 -17.07
CA ALA A 148 -9.85 8.29 -16.74
C ALA A 148 -9.53 7.35 -17.91
N PHE A 149 -10.54 6.72 -18.52
CA PHE A 149 -10.35 5.82 -19.65
C PHE A 149 -9.78 6.53 -20.89
N ASP A 150 -10.12 7.81 -21.11
CA ASP A 150 -9.52 8.60 -22.20
C ASP A 150 -7.99 8.77 -22.01
N ASN A 151 -7.51 8.82 -20.76
CA ASN A 151 -6.08 8.90 -20.46
C ASN A 151 -5.33 7.57 -20.62
N ILE A 152 -6.01 6.42 -20.60
CA ILE A 152 -5.34 5.10 -20.68
C ILE A 152 -4.55 4.92 -21.97
N GLU A 153 -5.02 5.47 -23.09
CA GLU A 153 -4.28 5.40 -24.35
C GLU A 153 -2.90 6.06 -24.26
N HIS A 154 -2.80 7.18 -23.56
CA HIS A 154 -1.54 7.88 -23.32
C HIS A 154 -0.62 7.06 -22.40
N LEU A 155 -1.17 6.47 -21.33
CA LEU A 155 -0.40 5.65 -20.40
C LEU A 155 0.16 4.38 -21.04
N VAL A 156 -0.67 3.67 -21.82
CA VAL A 156 -0.26 2.42 -22.51
C VAL A 156 0.82 2.66 -23.56
N ARG A 157 0.83 3.85 -24.18
CA ARG A 157 1.84 4.25 -25.16
C ARG A 157 3.11 4.79 -24.51
N GLY A 158 2.99 5.42 -23.34
CA GLY A 158 4.08 6.14 -22.69
C GLY A 158 5.25 5.25 -22.28
N ASP A 159 6.40 5.89 -22.05
CA ASP A 159 7.66 5.25 -21.67
C ASP A 159 7.92 5.29 -20.16
N TYR A 160 7.15 6.09 -19.43
CA TYR A 160 7.27 6.21 -17.98
C TYR A 160 7.02 4.86 -17.29
N HIS A 161 8.01 4.45 -16.50
CA HIS A 161 8.08 3.12 -15.89
C HIS A 161 6.85 2.77 -15.06
N ASP A 162 6.28 3.76 -14.36
CA ASP A 162 5.19 3.59 -13.41
C ASP A 162 3.81 3.37 -14.03
N HIS A 163 3.64 3.59 -15.33
CA HIS A 163 2.34 3.41 -15.99
C HIS A 163 1.77 2.00 -15.81
N LEU A 164 2.58 0.98 -16.10
CA LEU A 164 2.15 -0.42 -16.02
C LEU A 164 1.72 -0.79 -14.60
N LEU A 165 2.55 -0.46 -13.62
CA LEU A 165 2.29 -0.77 -12.22
C LEU A 165 1.00 -0.08 -11.75
N ASN A 166 0.85 1.21 -12.01
CA ASN A 166 -0.32 1.96 -11.58
C ASN A 166 -1.62 1.52 -12.27
N ILE A 167 -1.57 1.10 -13.54
CA ILE A 167 -2.73 0.48 -14.21
C ILE A 167 -3.13 -0.81 -13.48
N VAL A 168 -2.17 -1.68 -13.16
CA VAL A 168 -2.43 -2.95 -12.47
C VAL A 168 -2.97 -2.75 -11.05
N ILE A 169 -2.34 -1.86 -10.28
CA ILE A 169 -2.81 -1.39 -8.96
C ILE A 169 -4.26 -0.91 -9.05
N THR A 170 -4.57 -0.05 -10.03
CA THR A 170 -5.92 0.50 -10.19
C THR A 170 -6.96 -0.58 -10.49
N ILE A 171 -6.62 -1.59 -11.31
CA ILE A 171 -7.49 -2.73 -11.59
C ILE A 171 -7.78 -3.51 -10.30
N ASN A 172 -6.76 -3.75 -9.46
CA ASN A 172 -6.93 -4.43 -8.17
C ASN A 172 -7.76 -3.58 -7.19
N ASP A 173 -7.50 -2.28 -7.07
CA ASP A 173 -8.26 -1.40 -6.18
C ASP A 173 -9.74 -1.31 -6.58
N LEU A 174 -10.05 -1.19 -7.87
CA LEU A 174 -11.43 -1.23 -8.35
C LEU A 174 -12.12 -2.55 -7.99
N LYS A 175 -11.41 -3.68 -8.14
CA LYS A 175 -11.94 -5.00 -7.78
C LYS A 175 -12.20 -5.09 -6.27
N GLU A 176 -11.24 -4.71 -5.44
CA GLU A 176 -11.34 -4.74 -3.97
C GLU A 176 -12.48 -3.87 -3.45
N ARG A 177 -12.74 -2.72 -4.09
CA ARG A 177 -13.86 -1.82 -3.79
C ARG A 177 -15.23 -2.31 -4.30
N GLY A 178 -15.29 -3.47 -4.95
CA GLY A 178 -16.52 -4.07 -5.47
C GLY A 178 -16.92 -3.63 -6.88
N TYR A 179 -16.07 -2.87 -7.57
CA TYR A 179 -16.30 -2.41 -8.95
C TYR A 179 -15.70 -3.37 -9.99
N SER A 180 -15.92 -4.68 -9.83
CA SER A 180 -15.28 -5.71 -10.66
C SER A 180 -15.55 -5.57 -12.16
N SER A 181 -16.74 -5.12 -12.56
CA SER A 181 -17.06 -4.87 -13.98
C SER A 181 -16.21 -3.76 -14.60
N VAL A 182 -15.89 -2.72 -13.82
CA VAL A 182 -15.06 -1.59 -14.26
C VAL A 182 -13.60 -2.00 -14.31
N ALA A 183 -13.15 -2.78 -13.32
CA ALA A 183 -11.83 -3.40 -13.31
C ALA A 183 -11.61 -4.28 -14.56
N GLU A 184 -12.59 -5.13 -14.91
CA GLU A 184 -12.53 -5.97 -16.10
C GLU A 184 -12.52 -5.15 -17.40
N LEU A 185 -13.31 -4.07 -17.46
CA LEU A 185 -13.34 -3.16 -18.60
C LEU A 185 -11.99 -2.45 -18.77
N LEU A 186 -11.39 -1.94 -17.68
CA LEU A 186 -10.09 -1.28 -17.69
C LEU A 186 -8.99 -2.23 -18.16
N LYS A 187 -8.96 -3.45 -17.60
CA LYS A 187 -8.02 -4.51 -17.97
C LYS A 187 -8.14 -4.87 -19.46
N SER A 188 -9.36 -5.08 -19.94
CA SER A 188 -9.64 -5.41 -21.34
C SER A 188 -9.22 -4.29 -22.28
N TYR A 189 -9.52 -3.04 -21.91
CA TYR A 189 -9.21 -1.87 -22.73
C TYR A 189 -7.70 -1.62 -22.83
N ALA A 190 -6.97 -1.69 -21.70
CA ALA A 190 -5.52 -1.60 -21.68
C ALA A 190 -4.87 -2.71 -22.54
N SER A 191 -5.40 -3.94 -22.48
CA SER A 191 -4.92 -5.04 -23.33
C SER A 191 -5.13 -4.77 -24.82
N GLN A 192 -6.31 -4.31 -25.22
CA GLN A 192 -6.61 -3.98 -26.62
C GLN A 192 -5.69 -2.87 -27.14
N LEU A 193 -5.50 -1.81 -26.37
CA LEU A 193 -4.58 -0.72 -26.72
C LEU A 193 -3.14 -1.21 -26.85
N GLY A 194 -2.69 -2.07 -25.93
CA GLY A 194 -1.36 -2.67 -26.00
C GLY A 194 -1.13 -3.51 -27.26
N ARG A 195 -2.18 -4.18 -27.78
CA ARG A 195 -2.10 -4.94 -29.05
C ARG A 195 -2.10 -4.02 -30.27
N HIS A 196 -2.89 -2.95 -30.27
CA HIS A 196 -3.10 -2.12 -31.46
C HIS A 196 -2.12 -0.95 -31.62
N LYS A 197 -1.51 -0.48 -30.52
CA LYS A 197 -0.72 0.76 -30.52
C LYS A 197 0.78 0.55 -30.40
N GLN A 198 1.23 -0.69 -30.19
CA GLN A 198 2.65 -0.99 -30.06
C GLN A 198 3.29 -1.25 -31.44
N PRO A 199 4.59 -0.94 -31.63
CA PRO A 199 5.24 -0.95 -32.95
C PRO A 199 5.23 -2.30 -33.67
N SER A 200 5.17 -3.40 -32.91
CA SER A 200 5.08 -4.77 -33.44
C SER A 200 4.45 -5.70 -32.40
N GLU A 201 3.86 -6.81 -32.87
CA GLU A 201 3.23 -7.83 -32.00
C GLU A 201 4.24 -8.51 -31.06
N GLY A 202 5.52 -8.53 -31.43
CA GLY A 202 6.62 -9.04 -30.60
C GLY A 202 7.23 -8.01 -29.65
N HIS A 203 6.75 -6.76 -29.65
CA HIS A 203 7.27 -5.73 -28.74
C HIS A 203 6.92 -6.08 -27.29
N ILE A 204 7.88 -5.93 -26.37
CA ILE A 204 7.74 -6.37 -24.97
C ILE A 204 6.47 -5.81 -24.28
N ARG A 205 6.10 -4.57 -24.61
CA ARG A 205 4.87 -3.94 -24.12
C ARG A 205 3.62 -4.65 -24.62
N ALA A 206 3.58 -5.00 -25.90
CA ALA A 206 2.44 -5.71 -26.47
C ALA A 206 2.23 -7.06 -25.78
N LEU A 207 3.33 -7.74 -25.44
CA LEU A 207 3.30 -9.02 -24.71
C LEU A 207 2.74 -8.84 -23.29
N ILE A 208 3.25 -7.89 -22.50
CA ILE A 208 2.75 -7.64 -21.14
C ILE A 208 1.27 -7.27 -21.13
N TYR A 209 0.84 -6.35 -22.00
CA TYR A 209 -0.57 -5.96 -22.06
C TYR A 209 -1.45 -7.11 -22.58
N ARG A 210 -0.92 -8.03 -23.39
CA ARG A 210 -1.61 -9.27 -23.75
C ARG A 210 -1.76 -10.19 -22.54
N GLU A 211 -0.71 -10.40 -21.76
CA GLU A 211 -0.77 -11.21 -20.53
C GLU A 211 -1.72 -10.60 -19.50
N LEU A 212 -1.72 -9.27 -19.35
CA LEU A 212 -2.70 -8.54 -18.54
C LEU A 212 -4.15 -8.85 -18.96
N GLY A 213 -4.44 -8.86 -20.25
CA GLY A 213 -5.77 -9.18 -20.77
C GLY A 213 -6.17 -10.64 -20.59
N ASN A 214 -5.20 -11.56 -20.56
CA ASN A 214 -5.43 -12.99 -20.37
C ASN A 214 -5.60 -13.37 -18.89
N ALA A 215 -5.05 -12.57 -17.97
CA ALA A 215 -5.19 -12.80 -16.54
C ALA A 215 -6.64 -12.60 -16.07
N SER A 216 -7.16 -13.53 -15.27
CA SER A 216 -8.41 -13.32 -14.54
C SER A 216 -8.23 -12.26 -13.44
N LEU A 217 -9.30 -11.59 -13.02
CA LEU A 217 -9.23 -10.63 -11.90
C LEU A 217 -8.72 -11.27 -10.59
N ASP A 218 -8.85 -12.59 -10.43
CA ASP A 218 -8.32 -13.32 -9.27
C ASP A 218 -6.81 -13.52 -9.31
N GLN A 219 -6.21 -13.46 -10.51
CA GLN A 219 -4.76 -13.53 -10.71
C GLN A 219 -4.09 -12.16 -10.64
N MET A 220 -4.85 -11.06 -10.72
CA MET A 220 -4.32 -9.70 -10.75
C MET A 220 -3.49 -9.30 -9.52
N PRO A 221 -3.84 -9.70 -8.27
CA PRO A 221 -2.97 -9.42 -7.12
C PRO A 221 -1.60 -10.08 -7.25
N HIS A 222 -1.55 -11.31 -7.76
CA HIS A 222 -0.28 -12.01 -7.97
C HIS A 222 0.56 -11.35 -9.08
N LEU A 223 -0.09 -10.88 -10.15
CA LEU A 223 0.61 -10.13 -11.21
C LEU A 223 1.18 -8.81 -10.67
N GLU A 224 0.44 -8.10 -9.82
CA GLU A 224 0.95 -6.91 -9.12
C GLU A 224 2.19 -7.26 -8.29
N GLU A 225 2.14 -8.36 -7.52
CA GLU A 225 3.29 -8.79 -6.71
C GLU A 225 4.55 -9.05 -7.55
N ILE A 226 4.38 -9.72 -8.71
CA ILE A 226 5.48 -9.97 -9.65
C ILE A 226 6.06 -8.65 -10.16
N ILE A 227 5.20 -7.70 -10.55
CA ILE A 227 5.64 -6.41 -11.09
C ILE A 227 6.43 -5.63 -10.05
N ILE A 228 5.90 -5.50 -8.83
CA ILE A 228 6.59 -4.79 -7.74
C ILE A 228 7.92 -5.48 -7.41
N ALA A 229 7.97 -6.81 -7.37
CA ALA A 229 9.21 -7.54 -7.12
C ALA A 229 10.28 -7.29 -8.21
N CYS A 230 9.86 -7.22 -9.48
CA CYS A 230 10.75 -6.83 -10.57
C CYS A 230 11.26 -5.39 -10.43
N PHE A 231 10.41 -4.44 -10.01
CA PHE A 231 10.84 -3.08 -9.75
C PHE A 231 11.88 -3.00 -8.64
N VAL A 232 11.66 -3.67 -7.51
CA VAL A 232 12.63 -3.77 -6.40
C VAL A 232 13.97 -4.31 -6.92
N GLU A 233 13.95 -5.49 -7.57
CA GLU A 233 15.17 -6.14 -8.06
C GLU A 233 15.97 -5.23 -9.01
N LEU A 234 15.27 -4.51 -9.90
CA LEU A 234 15.90 -3.63 -10.87
C LEU A 234 16.36 -2.30 -10.26
N PHE A 235 15.59 -1.67 -9.37
CA PHE A 235 16.03 -0.48 -8.65
C PHE A 235 17.31 -0.77 -7.87
N GLU A 236 17.35 -1.87 -7.12
CA GLU A 236 18.54 -2.23 -6.34
C GLU A 236 19.72 -2.58 -7.23
N ARG A 237 19.49 -3.29 -8.34
CA ARG A 237 20.56 -3.67 -9.28
C ARG A 237 21.20 -2.47 -9.96
N TYR A 238 20.41 -1.49 -10.38
CA TYR A 238 20.91 -0.34 -11.16
C TYR A 238 21.26 0.88 -10.31
N LEU A 239 20.54 1.10 -9.20
CA LEU A 239 20.66 2.30 -8.36
C LEU A 239 21.18 2.00 -6.94
N GLY A 240 21.36 0.72 -6.60
CA GLY A 240 21.79 0.28 -5.28
C GLY A 240 20.64 0.11 -4.29
N ASP A 241 20.90 -0.63 -3.22
CA ASP A 241 19.97 -0.95 -2.14
C ASP A 241 19.66 0.23 -1.20
N TYR A 242 20.22 1.42 -1.49
CA TYR A 242 19.91 2.70 -0.82
C TYR A 242 18.89 3.54 -1.61
N CYS A 243 18.53 3.12 -2.83
CA CYS A 243 17.57 3.83 -3.66
C CYS A 243 16.21 3.94 -2.97
N TYR A 244 15.67 5.15 -2.90
CA TYR A 244 14.37 5.40 -2.30
C TYR A 244 13.23 4.69 -3.05
N ASN A 245 13.29 4.62 -4.38
CA ASN A 245 12.24 3.99 -5.17
C ASN A 245 12.12 2.49 -4.88
N SER A 246 13.23 1.79 -4.61
CA SER A 246 13.16 0.39 -4.11
C SER A 246 12.40 0.32 -2.79
N PHE A 247 12.71 1.23 -1.86
CA PHE A 247 12.02 1.30 -0.57
C PHE A 247 10.52 1.59 -0.75
N VAL A 248 10.13 2.52 -1.61
CA VAL A 248 8.71 2.82 -1.91
C VAL A 248 8.00 1.57 -2.44
N MET A 249 8.64 0.82 -3.35
CA MET A 249 8.07 -0.44 -3.86
C MET A 249 7.91 -1.50 -2.77
N HIS A 250 8.89 -1.64 -1.88
CA HIS A 250 8.76 -2.49 -0.70
C HIS A 250 7.59 -2.07 0.19
N MET A 251 7.43 -0.77 0.44
CA MET A 251 6.34 -0.26 1.26
C MET A 251 4.97 -0.44 0.59
N ASN A 252 4.87 -0.29 -0.73
CA ASN A 252 3.64 -0.56 -1.48
C ASN A 252 3.24 -2.05 -1.36
N MET A 253 4.20 -2.96 -1.53
CA MET A 253 3.98 -4.39 -1.28
C MET A 253 3.51 -4.65 0.16
N ALA A 254 4.15 -4.03 1.15
CA ALA A 254 3.80 -4.21 2.55
C ALA A 254 2.37 -3.71 2.83
N ARG A 255 2.00 -2.52 2.34
CA ARG A 255 0.64 -1.97 2.45
C ARG A 255 -0.39 -2.93 1.86
N ARG A 256 -0.14 -3.47 0.66
CA ARG A 256 -1.02 -4.46 0.01
C ARG A 256 -1.23 -5.69 0.88
N ARG A 257 -0.14 -6.27 1.38
CA ARG A 257 -0.22 -7.45 2.27
C ARG A 257 -0.98 -7.14 3.55
N LEU A 258 -0.78 -5.96 4.15
CA LEU A 258 -1.50 -5.57 5.37
C LEU A 258 -3.01 -5.37 5.15
N ARG A 259 -3.46 -5.05 3.93
CA ARG A 259 -4.89 -4.97 3.57
C ARG A 259 -5.58 -6.35 3.52
N LEU A 260 -4.83 -7.44 3.36
CA LEU A 260 -5.41 -8.81 3.32
C LEU A 260 -6.07 -9.22 4.65
N GLY A 261 -5.74 -8.54 5.75
CA GLY A 261 -6.49 -8.63 6.99
C GLY A 261 -5.62 -8.51 8.24
N ASP A 262 -6.30 -8.57 9.39
CA ASP A 262 -5.70 -8.34 10.71
C ASP A 262 -4.71 -9.44 11.14
N TRP A 263 -4.77 -10.59 10.48
CA TRP A 263 -3.92 -11.75 10.75
C TRP A 263 -2.49 -11.61 10.19
N VAL A 264 -2.25 -10.65 9.30
CA VAL A 264 -0.91 -10.40 8.75
C VAL A 264 -0.06 -9.67 9.78
N ASP A 265 1.02 -10.30 10.24
CA ASP A 265 1.93 -9.70 11.21
C ASP A 265 2.71 -8.54 10.58
N LEU A 266 2.79 -7.42 11.31
CA LEU A 266 3.52 -6.24 10.88
C LEU A 266 5.01 -6.52 10.70
N THR A 267 5.59 -7.39 11.53
CA THR A 267 7.01 -7.74 11.51
C THR A 267 7.38 -8.66 10.35
N ASP A 268 6.40 -9.37 9.77
CA ASP A 268 6.60 -10.23 8.60
C ASP A 268 6.71 -9.42 7.29
N VAL A 269 6.14 -8.22 7.25
CA VAL A 269 5.98 -7.44 6.01
C VAL A 269 6.66 -6.08 6.01
N LEU A 270 6.80 -5.45 7.19
CA LEU A 270 7.51 -4.18 7.30
C LEU A 270 8.98 -4.39 7.64
N PRO A 271 9.90 -3.61 7.04
CA PRO A 271 11.31 -3.69 7.41
C PRO A 271 11.54 -3.30 8.88
N ALA A 272 12.54 -3.93 9.49
CA ALA A 272 12.89 -3.66 10.88
C ALA A 272 13.45 -2.22 11.04
N LEU A 273 12.85 -1.45 11.96
CA LEU A 273 13.27 -0.06 12.22
C LEU A 273 14.74 0.04 12.62
N SER A 274 15.27 -0.91 13.41
CA SER A 274 16.68 -0.91 13.80
C SER A 274 17.64 -1.00 12.60
N VAL A 275 17.25 -1.72 11.55
CA VAL A 275 18.05 -1.84 10.32
C VAL A 275 18.01 -0.52 9.55
N LEU A 276 16.83 0.09 9.42
CA LEU A 276 16.67 1.38 8.74
C LEU A 276 17.35 2.52 9.49
N ASP A 277 17.23 2.56 10.82
CA ASP A 277 17.85 3.57 11.68
C ASP A 277 19.38 3.52 11.56
N HIS A 278 19.96 2.32 11.50
CA HIS A 278 21.39 2.14 11.28
C HIS A 278 21.81 2.57 9.87
N LYS A 279 20.98 2.28 8.86
CA LYS A 279 21.30 2.51 7.44
C LYS A 279 21.10 3.96 6.99
N PHE A 280 20.08 4.64 7.51
CA PHE A 280 19.62 5.95 7.01
C PHE A 280 19.54 7.04 8.09
N ALA A 281 19.75 6.72 9.37
CA ALA A 281 19.42 7.54 10.54
C ALA A 281 17.93 7.58 10.91
N VAL A 282 17.65 7.85 12.19
CA VAL A 282 16.30 7.77 12.79
C VAL A 282 15.31 8.82 12.27
N SER A 283 15.82 9.92 11.70
CA SER A 283 15.06 11.05 11.17
C SER A 283 14.88 10.98 9.65
N ASP A 284 15.43 9.96 8.98
CA ASP A 284 15.19 9.76 7.55
C ASP A 284 13.73 9.35 7.31
N ARG A 285 13.20 9.78 6.17
CA ARG A 285 11.82 9.50 5.76
C ARG A 285 11.47 8.02 5.72
N ARG A 286 12.44 7.13 5.45
CA ARG A 286 12.18 5.68 5.33
C ARG A 286 11.74 5.07 6.68
N PRO A 287 12.52 5.18 7.79
CA PRO A 287 12.02 4.78 9.11
C PRO A 287 10.70 5.44 9.50
N LEU A 288 10.52 6.73 9.19
CA LEU A 288 9.28 7.45 9.51
C LEU A 288 8.07 6.88 8.76
N ASP A 289 8.20 6.55 7.48
CA ASP A 289 7.13 5.95 6.68
C ASP A 289 6.75 4.54 7.18
N VAL A 290 7.71 3.77 7.67
CA VAL A 290 7.43 2.47 8.33
C VAL A 290 6.62 2.66 9.61
N ILE A 291 6.99 3.63 10.45
CA ILE A 291 6.23 3.92 11.68
C ILE A 291 4.83 4.41 11.31
N ARG A 292 4.70 5.27 10.29
CA ARG A 292 3.40 5.75 9.79
C ARG A 292 2.50 4.59 9.37
N VAL A 293 2.97 3.71 8.48
CA VAL A 293 2.18 2.55 8.02
C VAL A 293 1.81 1.63 9.18
N ARG A 294 2.71 1.48 10.16
CA ARG A 294 2.42 0.73 11.40
C ARG A 294 1.30 1.37 12.21
N VAL A 295 1.36 2.68 12.45
CA VAL A 295 0.34 3.47 13.15
C VAL A 295 -1.02 3.36 12.45
N GLU A 296 -1.07 3.58 11.14
CA GLU A 296 -2.29 3.50 10.32
C GLU A 296 -2.93 2.10 10.41
N THR A 297 -2.10 1.06 10.29
CA THR A 297 -2.57 -0.33 10.32
C THR A 297 -3.07 -0.73 11.71
N LEU A 298 -2.34 -0.38 12.77
CA LEU A 298 -2.75 -0.65 14.15
C LEU A 298 -4.04 0.10 14.52
N PHE A 299 -4.22 1.32 14.01
CA PHE A 299 -5.43 2.10 14.20
C PHE A 299 -6.64 1.42 13.54
N LYS A 300 -6.51 0.99 12.28
CA LYS A 300 -7.54 0.19 11.57
C LYS A 300 -7.89 -1.10 12.34
N ARG A 301 -6.89 -1.73 12.97
CA ARG A 301 -7.02 -2.93 13.84
C ARG A 301 -7.49 -2.63 15.27
N LYS A 302 -7.82 -1.37 15.59
CA LYS A 302 -8.27 -0.91 16.91
C LYS A 302 -7.28 -1.21 18.05
N LYS A 303 -5.98 -1.27 17.76
CA LYS A 303 -4.90 -1.47 18.74
C LYS A 303 -4.43 -0.14 19.33
N TYR A 304 -5.37 0.62 19.90
CA TYR A 304 -5.17 2.04 20.24
C TYR A 304 -4.01 2.33 21.19
N LEU A 305 -3.69 1.43 22.12
CA LEU A 305 -2.54 1.63 23.02
C LEU A 305 -1.21 1.58 22.27
N GLU A 306 -1.05 0.62 21.35
CA GLU A 306 0.14 0.50 20.50
C GLU A 306 0.23 1.67 19.52
N VAL A 307 -0.92 2.15 19.02
CA VAL A 307 -0.99 3.36 18.17
C VAL A 307 -0.41 4.56 18.90
N ILE A 308 -0.81 4.80 20.16
CA ILE A 308 -0.31 5.94 20.95
C ILE A 308 1.22 5.87 21.13
N GLU A 309 1.78 4.69 21.39
CA GLU A 309 3.23 4.49 21.53
C GLU A 309 3.97 4.79 20.22
N HIS A 310 3.53 4.20 19.11
CA HIS A 310 4.17 4.41 17.81
C HIS A 310 3.98 5.82 17.27
N SER A 311 2.81 6.43 17.47
CA SER A 311 2.56 7.82 17.10
C SER A 311 3.45 8.79 17.88
N ARG A 312 3.70 8.54 19.17
CA ARG A 312 4.66 9.35 19.95
C ARG A 312 6.05 9.25 19.35
N SER A 313 6.52 8.02 19.05
CA SER A 313 7.83 7.82 18.42
C SER A 313 7.92 8.50 17.05
N LEU A 314 6.84 8.50 16.26
CA LEU A 314 6.77 9.18 14.98
C LEU A 314 6.96 10.69 15.14
N VAL A 315 6.23 11.33 16.06
CA VAL A 315 6.36 12.77 16.34
C VAL A 315 7.76 13.10 16.84
N GLU A 316 8.28 12.35 17.82
CA GLU A 316 9.61 12.58 18.38
C GLU A 316 10.71 12.53 17.30
N ARG A 317 10.63 11.57 16.37
CA ARG A 317 11.59 11.43 15.26
C ARG A 317 11.38 12.50 14.19
N ALA A 318 10.14 12.88 13.88
CA ALA A 318 9.85 13.95 12.93
C ALA A 318 10.41 15.30 13.41
N GLU A 319 10.38 15.56 14.72
CA GLU A 319 10.95 16.78 15.31
C GLU A 319 12.49 16.83 15.26
N LEU A 320 13.16 15.71 14.98
CA LEU A 320 14.61 15.68 14.71
C LEU A 320 14.96 16.19 13.31
N ILE A 321 13.99 16.24 12.39
CA ILE A 321 14.18 16.90 11.09
C ILE A 321 14.31 18.40 11.35
N GLY A 322 15.47 18.98 11.01
CA GLY A 322 15.73 20.39 11.25
C GLY A 322 14.67 21.27 10.61
N THR A 323 14.26 22.35 11.30
CA THR A 323 13.25 23.30 10.79
C THR A 323 13.57 23.86 9.40
N GLN A 324 14.85 23.89 9.06
CA GLN A 324 15.37 24.45 7.81
C GLN A 324 15.71 23.37 6.77
N ASP A 325 15.74 22.09 7.17
CA ASP A 325 16.19 21.00 6.31
C ASP A 325 15.04 20.54 5.40
N ASP A 326 13.94 20.11 6.03
CA ASP A 326 12.71 19.72 5.33
C ASP A 326 11.48 19.98 6.23
N PRO A 327 11.00 21.25 6.26
CA PRO A 327 9.83 21.58 7.07
C PRO A 327 8.58 20.81 6.60
N TRP A 328 8.48 20.45 5.33
CA TRP A 328 7.31 19.73 4.81
C TRP A 328 7.23 18.33 5.43
N GLN A 329 8.32 17.54 5.35
CA GLN A 329 8.34 16.18 5.91
C GLN A 329 8.12 16.19 7.42
N ARG A 330 8.75 17.14 8.13
CA ARG A 330 8.54 17.30 9.57
C ARG A 330 7.07 17.50 9.89
N HIS A 331 6.42 18.47 9.25
CA HIS A 331 5.02 18.76 9.52
C HIS A 331 4.14 17.58 9.12
N TYR A 332 4.39 16.95 7.96
CA TYR A 332 3.63 15.80 7.48
C TYR A 332 3.61 14.65 8.51
N PHE A 333 4.78 14.21 8.97
CA PHE A 333 4.87 13.11 9.93
C PHE A 333 4.38 13.50 11.33
N SER A 334 4.62 14.74 11.77
CA SER A 334 4.08 15.24 13.04
C SER A 334 2.55 15.31 13.02
N ILE A 335 1.93 15.75 11.92
CA ILE A 335 0.47 15.77 11.75
C ILE A 335 -0.08 14.35 11.83
N LYS A 336 0.41 13.41 11.02
CA LYS A 336 -0.06 12.01 11.06
C LYS A 336 0.13 11.40 12.46
N GLY A 337 1.25 11.69 13.13
CA GLY A 337 1.51 11.25 14.50
C GLY A 337 0.50 11.79 15.51
N PHE A 338 0.28 13.11 15.55
CA PHE A 338 -0.70 13.72 16.45
C PHE A 338 -2.13 13.28 16.14
N TYR A 339 -2.50 13.18 14.86
CA TYR A 339 -3.82 12.74 14.44
C TYR A 339 -4.16 11.37 15.01
N TYR A 340 -3.37 10.34 14.67
CA TYR A 340 -3.66 8.97 15.11
C TYR A 340 -3.55 8.80 16.64
N MET A 341 -2.66 9.55 17.30
CA MET A 341 -2.58 9.57 18.76
C MET A 341 -3.86 10.15 19.38
N GLY A 342 -4.31 11.31 18.89
CA GLY A 342 -5.51 11.99 19.38
C GLY A 342 -6.78 11.17 19.16
N MET A 343 -6.92 10.58 17.97
CA MET A 343 -8.06 9.71 17.63
C MET A 343 -8.08 8.43 18.47
N SER A 344 -6.91 7.86 18.77
CA SER A 344 -6.79 6.69 19.66
C SER A 344 -7.14 7.02 21.11
N LEU A 345 -6.67 8.16 21.62
CA LEU A 345 -7.05 8.66 22.95
C LEU A 345 -8.56 8.91 23.05
N PHE A 346 -9.16 9.50 22.01
CA PHE A 346 -10.61 9.70 21.94
C PHE A 346 -11.36 8.36 21.98
N SER A 347 -10.89 7.36 21.23
CA SER A 347 -11.48 6.02 21.18
C SER A 347 -11.35 5.26 22.50
N LEU A 348 -10.37 5.62 23.33
CA LEU A 348 -10.16 5.09 24.69
C LEU A 348 -10.84 5.94 25.77
N GLU A 349 -11.70 6.87 25.39
CA GLU A 349 -12.43 7.77 26.32
C GLU A 349 -11.53 8.67 27.17
N LYS A 350 -10.26 8.88 26.75
CA LYS A 350 -9.31 9.81 27.37
C LYS A 350 -9.45 11.19 26.76
N TYR A 351 -10.61 11.78 26.94
CA TYR A 351 -11.05 12.89 26.11
C TYR A 351 -10.32 14.21 26.35
N GLU A 352 -9.90 14.49 27.58
CA GLU A 352 -9.11 15.67 27.91
C GLU A 352 -7.75 15.61 27.21
N GLU A 353 -7.07 14.45 27.29
CA GLU A 353 -5.82 14.20 26.59
C GLU A 353 -6.02 14.28 25.07
N ALA A 354 -7.09 13.66 24.55
CA ALA A 354 -7.43 13.71 23.13
C ALA A 354 -7.66 15.15 22.65
N HIS A 355 -8.38 15.98 23.40
CA HIS A 355 -8.64 17.37 23.04
C HIS A 355 -7.34 18.17 22.90
N ILE A 356 -6.40 18.01 23.83
CA ILE A 356 -5.09 18.69 23.78
C ILE A 356 -4.32 18.27 22.52
N ILE A 357 -4.24 16.97 22.26
CA ILE A 357 -3.50 16.44 21.11
C ILE A 357 -4.14 16.83 19.78
N LEU A 358 -5.46 16.69 19.65
CA LEU A 358 -6.20 17.03 18.43
C LEU A 358 -6.18 18.54 18.15
N SER A 359 -6.26 19.39 19.18
CA SER A 359 -6.10 20.85 19.02
C SER A 359 -4.71 21.19 18.48
N LYS A 360 -3.65 20.56 19.02
CA LYS A 360 -2.28 20.74 18.51
C LYS A 360 -2.14 20.25 17.06
N CYS A 361 -2.79 19.14 16.71
CA CYS A 361 -2.83 18.63 15.35
C CYS A 361 -3.49 19.63 14.39
N PHE A 362 -4.65 20.19 14.77
CA PHE A 362 -5.36 21.20 13.99
C PHE A 362 -4.49 22.43 13.73
N ASP A 363 -3.88 22.99 14.78
CA ASP A 363 -3.01 24.16 14.64
C ASP A 363 -1.78 23.87 13.75
N LEU A 364 -1.31 22.62 13.72
CA LEU A 364 -0.21 22.19 12.86
C LEU A 364 -0.64 22.06 11.39
N ILE A 365 -1.86 21.57 11.13
CA ILE A 365 -2.46 21.54 9.78
C ILE A 365 -2.62 22.97 9.24
N GLU A 366 -3.14 23.90 10.05
CA GLU A 366 -3.25 25.31 9.66
C GLU A 366 -1.90 25.90 9.27
N LYS A 367 -0.87 25.65 10.08
CA LYS A 367 0.51 26.07 9.77
C LYS A 367 1.02 25.43 8.49
N PHE A 368 0.77 24.14 8.28
CA PHE A 368 1.18 23.44 7.06
C PHE A 368 0.59 24.10 5.81
N TYR A 369 -0.68 24.49 5.84
CA TYR A 369 -1.34 25.20 4.73
C TYR A 369 -0.81 26.63 4.52
N THR A 370 -0.24 27.27 5.55
CA THR A 370 0.45 28.57 5.35
C THR A 370 1.81 28.42 4.67
N VAL A 371 2.49 27.28 4.86
CA VAL A 371 3.81 27.02 4.25
C VAL A 371 3.65 26.60 2.79
N GLN A 372 2.57 25.90 2.44
CA GLN A 372 2.30 25.49 1.08
C GLN A 372 0.90 25.89 0.62
N HIS A 373 0.87 26.83 -0.32
CA HIS A 373 -0.35 27.20 -1.02
C HIS A 373 -0.86 26.00 -1.84
N ASN A 374 -2.06 25.52 -1.52
CA ASN A 374 -2.93 24.66 -2.36
C ASN A 374 -2.89 23.14 -2.18
N PHE A 375 -2.51 22.59 -1.02
CA PHE A 375 -2.65 21.15 -0.79
C PHE A 375 -3.71 20.84 0.26
N ALA A 376 -4.89 20.39 -0.19
CA ALA A 376 -5.99 19.82 0.61
C ALA A 376 -5.64 18.46 1.26
N LEU A 377 -4.35 18.22 1.55
CA LEU A 377 -3.79 16.92 1.90
C LEU A 377 -4.42 16.33 3.17
N PHE A 378 -4.70 17.19 4.15
CA PHE A 378 -5.21 16.81 5.45
C PHE A 378 -6.66 17.22 5.67
N ASP A 379 -7.41 17.52 4.61
CA ASP A 379 -8.78 18.03 4.77
C ASP A 379 -9.69 16.97 5.38
N SER A 380 -9.48 15.69 5.06
CA SER A 380 -10.23 14.58 5.67
C SER A 380 -9.97 14.50 7.18
N GLU A 381 -8.71 14.56 7.61
CA GLU A 381 -8.30 14.54 9.00
C GLU A 381 -8.76 15.80 9.72
N LYS A 382 -8.64 16.97 9.08
CA LYS A 382 -9.08 18.25 9.64
C LYS A 382 -10.57 18.22 9.97
N VAL A 383 -11.38 17.70 9.06
CA VAL A 383 -12.83 17.57 9.27
C VAL A 383 -13.13 16.65 10.43
N GLU A 384 -12.50 15.47 10.48
CA GLU A 384 -12.71 14.53 11.58
C GLU A 384 -12.25 15.14 12.91
N ILE A 385 -11.08 15.79 12.96
CA ILE A 385 -10.57 16.52 14.14
C ILE A 385 -11.61 17.54 14.63
N VAL A 386 -12.09 18.41 13.74
CA VAL A 386 -13.06 19.46 14.08
C VAL A 386 -14.36 18.87 14.58
N GLU A 387 -14.85 17.78 13.98
CA GLU A 387 -16.04 17.09 14.44
C GLU A 387 -15.86 16.55 15.86
N ARG A 388 -14.73 15.88 16.16
CA ARG A 388 -14.45 15.36 17.51
C ARG A 388 -14.33 16.48 18.54
N LEU A 389 -13.62 17.56 18.21
CA LEU A 389 -13.44 18.71 19.11
C LEU A 389 -14.77 19.43 19.36
N TYR A 390 -15.60 19.58 18.33
CA TYR A 390 -16.96 20.13 18.46
C TYR A 390 -17.83 19.26 19.37
N GLN A 391 -17.87 17.95 19.16
CA GLN A 391 -18.64 17.01 20.01
C GLN A 391 -18.28 17.14 21.50
N ARG A 392 -16.99 17.32 21.83
CA ARG A 392 -16.54 17.48 23.23
C ARG A 392 -16.86 18.85 23.81
N SER A 393 -16.79 19.91 23.01
CA SER A 393 -17.14 21.26 23.48
C SER A 393 -18.61 21.40 23.86
N GLN A 394 -19.51 20.67 23.20
CA GLN A 394 -20.93 20.57 23.61
C GLN A 394 -21.11 19.92 24.99
N SER A 395 -20.13 19.13 25.45
CA SER A 395 -20.13 18.49 26.77
C SER A 395 -19.44 19.33 27.85
N GLY A 396 -19.11 20.60 27.57
CA GLY A 396 -18.47 21.52 28.52
C GLY A 396 -16.94 21.50 28.53
N LEU A 397 -16.29 20.79 27.60
CA LEU A 397 -14.84 20.73 27.45
C LEU A 397 -14.39 21.48 26.19
N GLY A 398 -13.94 22.73 26.35
CA GLY A 398 -13.36 23.55 25.28
C GLY A 398 -14.24 24.71 24.81
N ASP A 399 -13.82 25.35 23.72
CA ASP A 399 -14.50 26.51 23.12
C ASP A 399 -15.49 26.06 22.03
N ALA A 400 -16.76 25.92 22.40
CA ALA A 400 -17.82 25.50 21.48
C ALA A 400 -18.06 26.50 20.34
N GLY A 401 -17.78 27.79 20.57
CA GLY A 401 -17.88 28.82 19.55
C GLY A 401 -16.83 28.64 18.47
N ARG A 402 -15.55 28.46 18.87
CA ARG A 402 -14.44 28.19 17.95
C ARG A 402 -14.72 26.97 17.08
N TRP A 403 -14.99 25.82 17.69
CA TRP A 403 -15.14 24.56 16.94
C TRP A 403 -16.43 24.49 16.13
N GLY A 404 -17.48 25.21 16.55
CA GLY A 404 -18.70 25.37 15.74
C GLY A 404 -18.42 26.10 14.44
N ALA A 405 -17.73 27.24 14.51
CA ALA A 405 -17.35 28.01 13.32
C ALA A 405 -16.41 27.23 12.39
N GLU A 406 -15.42 26.52 12.94
CA GLU A 406 -14.51 25.70 12.12
C GLU A 406 -15.22 24.50 11.47
N LYS A 407 -16.26 23.97 12.11
CA LYS A 407 -17.09 22.90 11.53
C LYS A 407 -17.85 23.39 10.31
N GLU A 408 -18.48 24.56 10.40
CA GLU A 408 -19.18 25.18 9.28
C GLU A 408 -18.21 25.43 8.10
N LYS A 409 -17.05 26.04 8.37
CA LYS A 409 -16.01 26.25 7.35
C LYS A 409 -15.53 24.96 6.70
N SER A 410 -15.31 23.90 7.49
CA SER A 410 -14.81 22.62 6.97
C SER A 410 -15.86 21.90 6.13
N GLN A 411 -17.15 22.04 6.48
CA GLN A 411 -18.26 21.52 5.68
C GLN A 411 -18.40 22.27 4.35
N GLU A 412 -18.26 23.60 4.37
CA GLU A 412 -18.22 24.42 3.15
C GLU A 412 -17.03 24.03 2.27
N ALA A 413 -15.84 23.84 2.87
CA ALA A 413 -14.65 23.42 2.15
C ALA A 413 -14.84 22.05 1.48
N ILE A 414 -15.33 21.03 2.20
CA ILE A 414 -15.63 19.71 1.59
C ILE A 414 -16.64 19.83 0.45
N SER A 415 -17.69 20.65 0.62
CA SER A 415 -18.68 20.86 -0.44
C SER A 415 -18.09 21.51 -1.69
N SER A 416 -16.94 22.18 -1.56
CA SER A 416 -16.20 22.83 -2.65
C SER A 416 -15.04 21.99 -3.20
N ILE A 417 -14.59 20.96 -2.48
CA ILE A 417 -13.47 20.10 -2.88
C ILE A 417 -14.05 18.93 -3.70
N ASP A 418 -13.80 18.96 -5.01
CA ASP A 418 -13.90 17.75 -5.83
C ASP A 418 -12.90 16.71 -5.28
N ASN A 419 -13.44 15.60 -4.76
CA ASN A 419 -12.74 14.59 -3.96
C ASN A 419 -11.55 13.94 -4.67
N THR A 420 -10.34 14.45 -4.41
CA THR A 420 -9.08 13.85 -4.86
C THR A 420 -7.99 14.03 -3.79
N VAL A 421 -7.96 13.19 -2.76
CA VAL A 421 -6.93 13.33 -1.69
C VAL A 421 -6.13 12.05 -1.47
N GLU A 422 -6.76 10.88 -1.50
CA GLU A 422 -6.06 9.64 -1.09
C GLU A 422 -4.98 9.19 -2.10
N LEU A 423 -5.17 9.44 -3.40
CA LEU A 423 -4.23 9.01 -4.43
C LEU A 423 -3.12 10.03 -4.77
N LEU A 424 -3.31 11.27 -4.31
CA LEU A 424 -2.28 12.30 -4.40
C LEU A 424 -1.20 12.11 -3.33
N GLU A 425 -1.52 11.51 -2.17
CA GLU A 425 -0.50 11.24 -1.12
C GLU A 425 0.65 10.34 -1.60
N GLU A 426 0.39 9.37 -2.49
CA GLU A 426 1.42 8.46 -3.01
C GLU A 426 2.20 9.06 -4.19
N LEU A 427 1.56 9.86 -5.05
CA LEU A 427 2.20 10.53 -6.20
C LEU A 427 2.90 11.85 -5.84
N GLN A 428 2.45 12.54 -4.78
CA GLN A 428 2.99 13.86 -4.42
C GLN A 428 4.27 13.79 -3.59
N ILE A 429 4.56 12.66 -2.92
CA ILE A 429 5.88 12.41 -2.34
C ILE A 429 6.97 12.46 -3.45
N GLU A 430 6.64 12.13 -4.70
CA GLU A 430 7.54 12.34 -5.84
C GLU A 430 7.49 13.79 -6.39
N ARG A 431 6.37 14.52 -6.28
CA ARG A 431 6.28 15.92 -6.74
C ARG A 431 6.94 16.94 -5.80
N SER A 432 6.97 16.73 -4.49
CA SER A 432 7.74 17.61 -3.59
C SER A 432 9.24 17.60 -3.93
N GLU A 433 9.72 16.59 -4.65
CA GLU A 433 11.08 16.53 -5.19
C GLU A 433 11.25 17.26 -6.53
N ASN A 434 10.19 17.67 -7.24
CA ASN A 434 10.30 18.38 -8.51
C ASN A 434 10.06 19.90 -8.41
N ASP A 435 9.33 20.38 -7.39
CA ASP A 435 8.88 21.78 -7.32
C ASP A 435 9.62 22.71 -6.34
N ILE A 436 10.80 22.34 -5.83
CA ILE A 436 11.71 23.34 -5.21
C ILE A 436 12.68 23.90 -6.26
N VAL A 437 12.13 24.58 -7.27
CA VAL A 437 12.66 25.82 -7.88
C VAL A 437 11.48 26.56 -8.51
N LEU A 438 10.90 27.51 -7.76
CA LEU A 438 10.71 28.89 -8.21
C LEU A 438 10.91 29.83 -7.03
#